data_AF-A0A5P1FKE6-F1
#
_entry.id   AF-A0A5P1FKE6-F1
#
_cell.length_a   1.000
_cell.length_b   1.000
_cell.length_c   1.000
_cell.angle_alpha   90.00
_cell.angle_beta   90.00
_cell.angle_gamma   90.00
#
_symmetry.space_group_name_H-M   'P 1'
#
loop_
_entity.id
_entity.type
_entity.pdbx_description
1 polymer ?
#
loop_
_entity_poly.entity_id
_entity_poly.type
_entity_poly.pdbx_seq_one_letter_code
_entity_poly.pdbx_strand_id
1 'polypeptide(L)'
;MEQQVLKRLKEKDLELEIASRKNAELEDKVRQIAAENQIWFNVAKNNEAIVSSLRSSLEQVLLQNTAVDVVKSKEGYGDSEGPALPADDAQSCCFGGVEERANGAVKSEIATAVKESRRNCKICGEKDVSVLLLPCRHLCLCRDCEARVDTCPICHVTKNASLQIFMS
;
A
#
# COMPACT_ATOMS: atom_id res chain seq x y z
N MET A 1 26.28 20.76 72.18
CA MET A 1 26.20 21.15 70.75
C MET A 1 26.76 20.08 69.83
N GLU A 2 27.94 19.50 70.12
CA GLU A 2 28.62 18.51 69.26
C GLU A 2 27.78 17.28 68.89
N GLN A 3 27.08 16.67 69.86
CA GLN A 3 26.22 15.51 69.61
C GLN A 3 25.07 15.80 68.63
N GLN A 4 24.51 17.01 68.68
CA GLN A 4 23.42 17.41 67.79
C GLN A 4 23.92 17.65 66.36
N VAL A 5 25.14 18.17 66.21
CA VAL A 5 25.81 18.31 64.92
C VAL A 5 26.10 16.94 64.30
N LEU A 6 26.65 16.00 65.08
CA LEU A 6 26.92 14.63 64.63
C LEU A 6 25.65 13.88 64.20
N LYS A 7 24.54 14.06 64.92
CA LYS A 7 23.26 13.45 64.55
C LYS A 7 22.76 13.98 63.21
N ARG A 8 22.78 15.30 63.02
CA ARG A 8 22.37 15.94 61.76
C ARG A 8 23.28 15.52 60.59
N LEU A 9 24.58 15.36 60.83
CA LEU A 9 25.51 14.89 59.82
C LEU A 9 25.13 13.48 59.33
N LYS A 10 24.89 12.55 60.26
CA LYS A 10 24.46 11.17 59.93
C LYS A 10 23.13 11.12 59.18
N GLU A 11 22.18 11.96 59.57
CA GLU A 11 20.90 12.09 58.85
C GLU A 11 21.12 12.55 57.41
N LYS A 12 22.00 13.54 57.19
CA LYS A 12 22.34 14.04 55.86
C LYS A 12 23.13 13.03 55.04
N ASP A 13 24.03 12.26 55.65
CA ASP A 13 24.77 11.20 54.97
C ASP A 13 23.83 10.11 54.45
N LEU A 14 22.82 9.72 55.25
CA LEU A 14 21.80 8.75 54.82
C LEU A 14 20.93 9.30 53.69
N GLU A 15 20.52 10.57 53.77
CA GLU A 15 19.78 11.24 52.68
C GLU A 15 20.60 11.24 51.38
N LEU A 16 21.90 11.55 51.46
CA LEU A 16 22.82 11.53 50.32
C LEU A 16 22.99 10.13 49.73
N GLU A 17 23.09 9.10 50.57
CA GLU A 17 23.20 7.72 50.11
C GLU A 17 21.94 7.26 49.36
N ILE A 18 20.76 7.60 49.89
CA ILE A 18 19.48 7.30 49.23
C ILE A 18 19.39 8.03 47.88
N ALA A 19 19.73 9.33 47.85
CA ALA A 19 19.71 10.13 46.64
C ALA A 19 20.72 9.59 45.60
N SER A 20 21.91 9.21 46.02
CA SER A 20 22.96 8.64 45.17
C SER A 20 22.51 7.33 44.54
N ARG A 21 21.92 6.41 45.33
CA ARG A 21 21.35 5.16 44.81
C ARG A 21 20.26 5.44 43.79
N LYS A 22 19.38 6.40 44.06
CA LYS A 22 18.31 6.75 43.12
C LYS A 22 18.85 7.34 41.82
N ASN A 23 19.88 8.18 41.91
CA ASN A 23 20.54 8.75 40.74
C ASN A 23 21.16 7.64 39.87
N ALA A 24 21.85 6.68 40.48
CA ALA A 24 22.42 5.53 39.77
C ALA A 24 21.34 4.69 39.05
N GLU A 25 20.21 4.39 39.70
CA GLU A 25 19.09 3.69 39.07
C GLU A 25 18.52 4.43 37.86
N LEU A 26 18.43 5.76 37.94
CA LEU A 26 17.90 6.58 36.85
C LEU A 26 18.90 6.63 35.69
N GLU A 27 20.19 6.75 35.96
CA GLU A 27 21.23 6.69 34.93
C GLU A 27 21.23 5.34 34.20
N ASP A 28 21.03 4.23 34.91
CA ASP A 28 20.89 2.91 34.29
C ASP A 28 19.67 2.84 33.36
N LYS A 29 18.53 3.39 33.78
CA LYS A 29 17.32 3.46 32.93
C LYS A 29 17.55 4.32 31.69
N VAL A 30 18.25 5.45 31.82
CA VAL A 30 18.61 6.30 30.68
C VAL A 30 19.53 5.54 29.73
N ARG A 31 20.54 4.82 30.24
CA ARG A 31 21.41 3.97 29.43
C ARG A 31 20.64 2.88 28.68
N GLN A 32 19.70 2.21 29.37
CA GLN A 32 18.86 1.18 28.77
C GLN A 32 18.00 1.74 27.62
N ILE A 33 17.25 2.81 27.87
CA ILE A 33 16.38 3.43 26.86
C ILE A 33 17.21 3.95 25.68
N ALA A 34 18.39 4.51 25.93
CA ALA A 34 19.30 4.94 24.87
C ALA A 34 19.75 3.77 23.97
N ALA A 35 20.07 2.61 24.56
CA ALA A 35 20.42 1.41 23.81
C ALA A 35 19.23 0.88 22.98
N GLU A 36 18.03 0.84 23.56
CA GLU A 36 16.80 0.44 22.86
C GLU A 36 16.50 1.37 21.67
N ASN A 37 16.61 2.70 21.87
CA ASN A 37 16.45 3.68 20.80
C ASN A 37 17.47 3.47 19.67
N GLN A 38 18.72 3.15 19.99
CA GLN A 38 19.73 2.88 18.98
C GLN A 38 19.40 1.63 18.15
N ILE A 39 18.89 0.58 18.78
CA ILE A 39 18.44 -0.65 18.09
C ILE A 39 17.31 -0.31 17.13
N TRP A 40 16.28 0.41 17.58
CA TRP A 40 15.14 0.79 16.75
C TRP A 40 15.55 1.70 15.59
N PHE A 41 16.46 2.64 15.84
CA PHE A 41 17.03 3.48 14.80
C PHE A 41 17.74 2.64 13.71
N ASN A 42 18.55 1.66 14.11
CA ASN A 42 19.24 0.77 13.17
C ASN A 42 18.23 -0.06 12.34
N VAL A 43 17.18 -0.58 12.97
CA VAL A 43 16.10 -1.31 12.28
C VAL A 43 15.40 -0.40 11.27
N ALA A 44 15.04 0.81 11.66
CA ALA A 44 14.41 1.78 10.76
C ALA A 44 15.30 2.10 9.55
N LYS A 45 16.60 2.33 9.78
CA LYS A 45 17.58 2.59 8.72
C LYS A 45 17.76 1.40 7.77
N ASN A 46 17.79 0.18 8.29
CA ASN A 46 17.84 -1.03 7.47
C ASN A 46 16.58 -1.16 6.60
N ASN A 47 15.41 -0.93 7.18
CA ASN A 47 14.14 -0.95 6.44
C ASN A 47 14.11 0.14 5.35
N GLU A 48 14.59 1.35 5.65
CA GLU A 48 14.72 2.43 4.67
C GLU A 48 15.63 2.05 3.50
N ALA A 49 16.77 1.41 3.78
CA ALA A 49 17.69 0.93 2.74
C ALA A 49 17.04 -0.15 1.85
N ILE A 50 16.30 -1.09 2.45
CA ILE A 50 15.55 -2.12 1.72
C ILE A 50 14.50 -1.47 0.82
N VAL A 51 13.70 -0.54 1.35
CA VAL A 51 12.67 0.18 0.58
C VAL A 51 13.30 0.96 -0.57
N SER A 52 14.42 1.65 -0.32
CA SER A 52 15.15 2.40 -1.34
C SER A 52 15.65 1.48 -2.46
N SER A 53 16.23 0.33 -2.12
CA SER A 53 16.68 -0.65 -3.10
C SER A 53 15.52 -1.20 -3.92
N LEU A 54 14.41 -1.58 -3.28
CA LEU A 54 13.23 -2.09 -3.98
C LEU A 54 12.63 -1.04 -4.91
N ARG A 55 12.59 0.23 -4.48
CA ARG A 55 12.11 1.34 -5.30
C ARG A 55 12.98 1.50 -6.55
N SER A 56 14.30 1.53 -6.40
CA SER A 56 15.22 1.62 -7.54
C SER A 56 15.12 0.42 -8.48
N SER A 57 14.99 -0.81 -7.95
CA SER A 57 14.77 -1.99 -8.78
C SER A 57 13.46 -1.90 -9.58
N LEU A 58 12.38 -1.41 -8.99
CA LEU A 58 11.10 -1.22 -9.68
C LEU A 58 11.22 -0.16 -10.78
N GLU A 59 11.84 0.99 -10.49
CA GLU A 59 12.10 2.05 -11.47
C GLU A 59 12.92 1.52 -12.66
N GLN A 60 13.94 0.71 -12.41
CA GLN A 60 14.74 0.10 -13.47
C GLN A 60 13.92 -0.84 -14.36
N VAL A 61 13.07 -1.69 -13.78
CA VAL A 61 12.21 -2.60 -14.55
C VAL A 61 11.19 -1.82 -15.39
N LEU A 62 10.62 -0.75 -14.84
CA LEU A 62 9.70 0.12 -15.57
C LEU A 62 10.41 0.78 -16.77
N LEU A 63 11.62 1.31 -16.58
CA LEU A 63 12.40 1.89 -17.66
C LEU A 63 12.79 0.86 -18.73
N GLN A 64 13.17 -0.36 -18.34
CA GLN A 64 13.45 -1.44 -19.28
C GLN A 64 12.22 -1.80 -20.12
N ASN A 65 11.04 -1.89 -19.52
CA ASN A 65 9.80 -2.16 -20.25
C ASN A 65 9.46 -1.03 -21.24
N THR A 66 9.68 0.24 -20.87
CA THR A 66 9.50 1.37 -21.80
C THR A 66 10.55 1.39 -22.93
N ALA A 67 11.76 0.89 -22.69
CA ALA A 67 12.81 0.81 -23.72
C ALA A 67 12.56 -0.34 -24.73
N VAL A 68 11.88 -1.41 -24.31
CA VAL A 68 11.51 -2.53 -25.19
C VAL A 68 10.40 -2.14 -26.19
N ASP A 69 9.52 -1.20 -25.85
CA ASP A 69 8.50 -0.67 -26.77
C ASP A 69 9.08 0.22 -27.89
N VAL A 70 10.27 0.80 -27.73
CA VAL A 70 10.92 1.62 -28.78
C VAL A 70 11.66 0.76 -29.83
N VAL A 71 12.07 -0.47 -29.48
CA VAL A 71 12.87 -1.33 -30.37
C VAL A 71 11.99 -2.21 -31.28
N LYS A 72 10.67 -2.30 -31.05
CA LYS A 72 9.73 -3.03 -31.90
C LYS A 72 9.16 -2.25 -33.09
N SER A 73 9.69 -1.06 -33.40
CA SER A 73 9.30 -0.28 -34.59
C SER A 73 10.32 -0.39 -35.74
N LYS A 74 10.89 -1.57 -35.96
CA LYS A 74 11.75 -1.82 -37.14
C LYS A 74 11.09 -2.80 -38.11
N GLU A 75 10.03 -2.33 -38.75
CA GLU A 75 9.48 -2.92 -39.97
C GLU A 75 9.10 -1.77 -40.90
N GLY A 76 9.88 -1.54 -41.95
CA GLY A 76 9.29 -1.59 -43.28
C GLY A 76 9.73 -0.41 -44.13
N TYR A 77 10.42 -0.71 -45.22
CA TYR A 77 10.79 0.17 -46.30
C TYR A 77 9.53 0.81 -46.91
N GLY A 78 9.45 2.14 -46.95
CA GLY A 78 8.32 2.88 -47.51
C GLY A 78 8.67 4.35 -47.70
N ASP A 79 9.18 4.68 -48.87
CA ASP A 79 9.39 6.02 -49.39
C ASP A 79 8.05 6.75 -49.56
N SER A 80 7.81 7.81 -48.78
CA SER A 80 6.85 8.87 -49.11
C SER A 80 7.04 10.06 -48.17
N GLU A 81 7.51 11.16 -48.76
CA GLU A 81 7.53 12.48 -48.14
C GLU A 81 6.10 12.99 -47.85
N GLY A 82 5.84 13.44 -46.63
CA GLY A 82 4.59 14.12 -46.26
C GLY A 82 4.67 14.74 -44.85
N PRO A 83 4.09 15.93 -44.61
CA PRO A 83 4.46 16.77 -43.48
C PRO A 83 3.80 16.37 -42.16
N ALA A 84 4.51 16.68 -41.08
CA ALA A 84 4.11 16.53 -39.69
C ALA A 84 2.72 17.10 -39.37
N LEU A 85 1.87 16.27 -38.76
CA LEU A 85 0.68 16.69 -38.02
C LEU A 85 0.67 16.02 -36.64
N PRO A 86 0.07 16.68 -35.63
CA PRO A 86 0.49 16.57 -34.24
C PRO A 86 -0.08 15.33 -33.55
N ALA A 87 0.66 14.91 -32.51
CA ALA A 87 0.35 13.84 -31.57
C ALA A 87 -1.13 13.88 -31.10
N ASP A 88 -1.84 12.77 -31.32
CA ASP A 88 -3.09 12.44 -30.64
C ASP A 88 -2.83 11.25 -29.71
N ASP A 89 -2.40 11.58 -28.49
CA ASP A 89 -2.10 10.64 -27.41
C ASP A 89 -3.41 10.19 -26.74
N ALA A 90 -4.25 9.42 -27.43
CA ALA A 90 -5.48 8.89 -26.82
C ALA A 90 -6.05 7.66 -27.52
N GLN A 91 -5.38 6.51 -27.42
CA GLN A 91 -6.04 5.22 -27.58
C GLN A 91 -5.75 4.31 -26.38
N SER A 92 -6.61 4.44 -25.37
CA SER A 92 -6.77 3.44 -24.31
C SER A 92 -7.53 2.26 -24.89
N CYS A 93 -6.79 1.22 -25.29
CA CYS A 93 -7.34 -0.05 -25.76
C CYS A 93 -7.94 -0.83 -24.57
N CYS A 94 -9.16 -0.48 -24.17
CA CYS A 94 -9.97 -1.36 -23.35
C CYS A 94 -10.49 -2.51 -24.23
N PHE A 95 -9.88 -3.67 -24.03
CA PHE A 95 -10.23 -4.98 -24.55
C PHE A 95 -11.75 -5.23 -24.50
N GLY A 96 -12.43 -5.13 -25.64
CA GLY A 96 -13.81 -5.53 -25.84
C GLY A 96 -13.87 -6.96 -26.39
N GLY A 97 -14.47 -7.85 -25.62
CA GLY A 97 -14.49 -9.30 -25.84
C GLY A 97 -15.20 -9.78 -27.11
N VAL A 98 -14.89 -11.04 -27.40
CA VAL A 98 -15.43 -11.89 -28.46
C VAL A 98 -16.90 -12.30 -28.15
N GLU A 99 -17.68 -12.49 -29.23
CA GLU A 99 -18.94 -13.27 -29.36
C GLU A 99 -20.25 -12.62 -28.85
N GLU A 100 -21.44 -12.78 -29.44
CA GLU A 100 -21.95 -13.14 -30.78
C GLU A 100 -23.47 -12.81 -30.71
N ARG A 101 -24.09 -12.49 -31.86
CA ARG A 101 -25.53 -12.64 -32.22
C ARG A 101 -26.61 -11.63 -31.78
N ALA A 102 -27.12 -10.98 -32.84
CA ALA A 102 -28.51 -10.98 -33.31
C ALA A 102 -29.50 -9.88 -32.86
N ASN A 103 -30.05 -9.25 -33.91
CA ASN A 103 -31.35 -8.58 -34.07
C ASN A 103 -31.57 -7.16 -33.51
N GLY A 104 -31.91 -6.26 -34.44
CA GLY A 104 -33.21 -5.58 -34.38
C GLY A 104 -33.23 -4.09 -34.01
N ALA A 105 -33.21 -3.26 -35.05
CA ALA A 105 -33.99 -2.02 -35.23
C ALA A 105 -34.30 -1.08 -34.04
N VAL A 106 -33.61 0.08 -34.09
CA VAL A 106 -34.11 1.47 -33.95
C VAL A 106 -35.25 1.76 -32.94
N LYS A 107 -34.93 2.44 -31.82
CA LYS A 107 -35.27 3.85 -31.54
C LYS A 107 -35.05 4.20 -30.06
N SER A 108 -34.67 5.45 -29.85
CA SER A 108 -34.99 6.29 -28.70
C SER A 108 -33.98 6.37 -27.55
N GLU A 109 -33.40 7.58 -27.45
CA GLU A 109 -33.04 8.26 -26.20
C GLU A 109 -31.95 7.61 -25.35
N ILE A 110 -30.70 7.75 -25.81
CA ILE A 110 -29.54 7.61 -24.93
C ILE A 110 -29.43 8.92 -24.15
N ALA A 111 -30.29 9.06 -23.14
CA ALA A 111 -29.92 9.82 -21.96
C ALA A 111 -28.50 9.38 -21.57
N THR A 112 -27.62 10.34 -21.39
CA THR A 112 -26.26 10.20 -20.90
C THR A 112 -26.27 9.66 -19.48
N ALA A 113 -26.73 8.42 -19.30
CA ALA A 113 -26.33 7.58 -18.22
C ALA A 113 -24.88 7.24 -18.52
N VAL A 114 -23.98 8.03 -17.93
CA VAL A 114 -22.71 7.51 -17.43
C VAL A 114 -23.12 6.28 -16.62
N LYS A 115 -23.20 5.12 -17.27
CA LYS A 115 -23.31 3.83 -16.61
C LYS A 115 -21.97 3.74 -15.91
N GLU A 116 -21.92 4.26 -14.69
CA GLU A 116 -21.00 3.75 -13.68
C GLU A 116 -21.03 2.25 -13.89
N SER A 117 -19.91 1.68 -14.36
CA SER A 117 -19.84 0.26 -14.54
C SER A 117 -20.08 -0.32 -13.16
N ARG A 118 -21.31 -0.76 -12.88
CA ARG A 118 -21.69 -1.24 -11.55
C ARG A 118 -20.66 -2.30 -11.21
N ARG A 119 -19.89 -2.05 -10.16
CA ARG A 119 -18.87 -2.99 -9.74
C ARG A 119 -19.64 -4.10 -9.04
N ASN A 120 -20.15 -5.06 -9.81
CA ASN A 120 -20.91 -6.16 -9.25
C ASN A 120 -19.98 -7.21 -8.63
N CYS A 121 -20.47 -7.88 -7.59
CA CYS A 121 -19.79 -8.97 -6.92
C CYS A 121 -19.38 -10.04 -7.93
N LYS A 122 -18.11 -10.47 -7.89
CA LYS A 122 -17.56 -11.48 -8.80
C LYS A 122 -18.07 -12.89 -8.58
N ILE A 123 -18.84 -13.12 -7.51
CA ILE A 123 -19.41 -14.44 -7.18
C ILE A 123 -20.89 -14.52 -7.57
N CYS A 124 -21.72 -13.58 -7.10
CA CYS A 124 -23.16 -13.62 -7.41
C CYS A 124 -23.55 -12.76 -8.61
N GLY A 125 -22.76 -11.75 -9.01
CA GLY A 125 -23.11 -10.82 -10.07
C GLY A 125 -24.28 -9.87 -9.77
N GLU A 126 -25.04 -10.10 -8.71
CA GLU A 126 -26.27 -9.36 -8.41
C GLU A 126 -26.04 -8.09 -7.58
N LYS A 127 -25.26 -8.20 -6.51
CA LYS A 127 -25.04 -7.12 -5.54
C LYS A 127 -23.77 -6.35 -5.87
N ASP A 128 -23.74 -5.07 -5.50
CA ASP A 128 -22.52 -4.27 -5.64
C ASP A 128 -21.40 -4.79 -4.73
N VAL A 129 -20.15 -4.61 -5.17
CA VAL A 129 -18.98 -4.90 -4.36
C VAL A 129 -18.93 -3.94 -3.19
N SER A 130 -18.77 -4.51 -2.00
CA SER A 130 -18.67 -3.77 -0.75
C SER A 130 -17.61 -4.36 0.17
N VAL A 131 -16.87 -5.38 -0.29
CA VAL A 131 -15.90 -6.12 0.53
C VAL A 131 -14.56 -6.20 -0.18
N LEU A 132 -13.54 -5.75 0.54
CA LEU A 132 -12.13 -5.84 0.19
C LEU A 132 -11.49 -7.01 0.92
N LEU A 133 -10.72 -7.83 0.20
CA LEU A 133 -10.04 -9.01 0.74
C LEU A 133 -8.58 -8.71 1.11
N LEU A 134 -8.11 -9.20 2.26
CA LEU A 134 -6.71 -9.11 2.68
C LEU A 134 -6.02 -10.47 2.54
N PRO A 135 -4.71 -10.51 2.16
CA PRO A 135 -3.81 -9.35 2.01
C PRO A 135 -3.86 -8.65 0.63
N CYS A 136 -4.55 -9.20 -0.37
CA CYS A 136 -4.44 -8.74 -1.76
C CYS A 136 -5.15 -7.40 -2.10
N ARG A 137 -5.98 -6.87 -1.19
CA ARG A 137 -6.72 -5.60 -1.30
C ARG A 137 -7.70 -5.49 -2.48
N HIS A 138 -8.16 -6.62 -3.01
CA HIS A 138 -9.15 -6.61 -4.09
C HIS A 138 -10.57 -6.39 -3.55
N LEU A 139 -11.21 -5.31 -4.00
CA LEU A 139 -12.64 -5.01 -3.77
C LEU A 139 -13.48 -5.73 -4.83
N CYS A 140 -13.94 -6.94 -4.52
CA CYS A 140 -14.51 -7.85 -5.53
C CYS A 140 -15.73 -8.65 -5.06
N LEU A 141 -16.06 -8.62 -3.76
CA LEU A 141 -17.19 -9.35 -3.18
C LEU A 141 -18.25 -8.39 -2.63
N CYS A 142 -19.50 -8.85 -2.58
CA CYS A 142 -20.51 -8.26 -1.71
C CYS A 142 -20.45 -8.90 -0.32
N ARG A 143 -21.13 -8.30 0.66
CA ARG A 143 -21.17 -8.78 2.05
C ARG A 143 -21.59 -10.24 2.18
N ASP A 144 -22.55 -10.70 1.39
CA ASP A 144 -23.11 -12.05 1.53
C ASP A 144 -22.20 -13.14 0.95
N CYS A 145 -21.40 -12.79 -0.07
CA CYS A 145 -20.48 -13.72 -0.71
C CYS A 145 -19.16 -13.87 0.05
N GLU A 146 -18.84 -12.93 0.95
CA GLU A 146 -17.57 -12.88 1.69
C GLU A 146 -17.29 -14.15 2.52
N ALA A 147 -18.31 -14.71 3.17
CA ALA A 147 -18.18 -15.89 4.03
C ALA A 147 -18.04 -17.21 3.25
N ARG A 148 -18.35 -17.23 1.94
CA ARG A 148 -18.30 -18.46 1.11
C ARG A 148 -16.99 -18.61 0.34
N VAL A 149 -16.06 -17.68 0.53
CA VAL A 149 -14.87 -17.55 -0.29
C VAL A 149 -13.64 -17.39 0.60
N ASP A 150 -12.73 -18.34 0.48
CA ASP A 150 -11.43 -18.35 1.18
C ASP A 150 -10.28 -17.86 0.30
N THR A 151 -10.49 -17.68 -1.01
CA THR A 151 -9.46 -17.20 -1.95
C THR A 151 -9.99 -16.07 -2.82
N CYS A 152 -9.16 -15.08 -3.12
CA CYS A 152 -9.58 -13.95 -3.95
C CYS A 152 -9.94 -14.41 -5.37
N PRO A 153 -11.15 -14.10 -5.91
CA PRO A 153 -11.52 -14.46 -7.28
C PRO A 153 -10.70 -13.76 -8.37
N ILE A 154 -9.93 -12.73 -8.02
CA ILE A 154 -9.11 -11.95 -8.96
C ILE A 154 -7.69 -12.51 -9.04
N CYS A 155 -7.05 -12.77 -7.90
CA CYS A 155 -5.63 -13.13 -7.85
C CYS A 155 -5.34 -14.46 -7.15
N HIS A 156 -6.38 -15.19 -6.75
CA HIS A 156 -6.31 -16.53 -6.14
C HIS A 156 -5.51 -16.63 -4.83
N VAL A 157 -5.16 -15.50 -4.22
CA VAL A 157 -4.50 -15.44 -2.90
C VAL A 157 -5.51 -15.78 -1.80
N THR A 158 -5.11 -16.62 -0.85
CA THR A 158 -5.91 -16.97 0.33
C THR A 158 -6.21 -15.74 1.20
N LYS A 159 -7.50 -15.56 1.51
CA LYS A 159 -8.02 -14.53 2.39
C LYS A 159 -7.62 -14.84 3.83
N ASN A 160 -7.06 -13.86 4.54
CA ASN A 160 -6.88 -13.93 5.99
C ASN A 160 -7.86 -13.03 6.76
N ALA A 161 -8.35 -11.97 6.12
CA ALA A 161 -9.32 -11.03 6.68
C ALA A 161 -10.08 -10.31 5.55
N SER A 162 -11.19 -9.65 5.89
CA SER A 162 -11.98 -8.85 4.97
C SER A 162 -12.39 -7.52 5.60
N LEU A 163 -12.60 -6.50 4.78
CA LEU A 163 -13.05 -5.17 5.19
C LEU A 163 -14.28 -4.77 4.38
N GLN A 164 -15.35 -4.39 5.07
CA GLN A 164 -16.54 -3.84 4.44
C GLN A 164 -16.36 -2.33 4.20
N ILE A 165 -16.63 -1.90 2.97
CA ILE A 165 -16.56 -0.50 2.53
C ILE A 165 -17.98 -0.01 2.24
N PHE A 166 -18.28 1.20 2.70
CA PHE A 166 -19.52 1.91 2.40
C PHE A 166 -19.21 3.00 1.37
N MET A 167 -19.78 2.88 0.18
CA MET A 167 -19.64 3.87 -0.90
C MET A 167 -20.69 4.98 -0.65
N SER A 168 -20.26 6.24 -0.64
CA SER A 168 -21.09 7.44 -0.42
C SER A 168 -21.73 7.96 -1.69
#